data_AF-A0A372Q9A3-F1
#
_entry.id   AF-A0A372Q9A3-F1
#
_cell.length_a   1.000
_cell.length_b   1.000
_cell.length_c   1.000
_cell.angle_alpha   90.00
_cell.angle_beta   90.00
_cell.angle_gamma   90.00
#
_symmetry.space_group_name_H-M   'P 1'
#
loop_
_entity.id
_entity.type
_entity.pdbx_description
1 polymer ?
#
loop_
_entity_poly.entity_id
_entity_poly.type
_entity_poly.pdbx_seq_one_letter_code
_entity_poly.pdbx_strand_id
1 'polypeptide(L)'
;MIEDMRKFAERKGSLCLSTEYINRWDPLEWQCKESHRWKASAKDILKGTWCRRCSTLGQKHVPCGLSEAKEIAHSRGVITNILGPPSSIRRPDFLKIPEHPRGLELDIYYP
;
A
#
# COMPACT_ATOMS: atom_id res chain seq x y z
N MET A 1 27.71 18.92 -13.47
CA MET A 1 28.10 17.65 -12.78
C MET A 1 26.88 17.05 -12.11
N ILE A 2 26.92 15.84 -11.56
CA ILE A 2 25.77 15.20 -10.87
C ILE A 2 25.04 16.09 -9.84
N GLU A 3 25.74 17.09 -9.31
CA GLU A 3 25.22 18.17 -8.46
C GLU A 3 24.05 18.96 -9.06
N ASP A 4 24.05 19.23 -10.37
CA ASP A 4 22.94 19.88 -11.07
C ASP A 4 21.67 19.03 -11.01
N MET A 5 21.83 17.71 -11.13
CA MET A 5 20.73 16.76 -11.03
C MET A 5 20.23 16.64 -9.59
N ARG A 6 21.12 16.72 -8.60
CA ARG A 6 20.73 16.77 -7.17
C ARG A 6 19.92 18.02 -6.86
N LYS A 7 20.39 19.20 -7.26
CA LYS A 7 19.65 20.47 -7.10
C LYS A 7 18.29 20.45 -7.82
N PHE A 8 18.21 19.83 -8.99
CA PHE A 8 16.94 19.63 -9.69
C PHE A 8 16.00 18.70 -8.91
N ALA A 9 16.53 17.59 -8.41
CA ALA A 9 15.79 16.63 -7.60
C ALA A 9 15.22 17.31 -6.33
N GLU A 10 16.05 18.09 -5.63
CA GLU A 10 15.69 18.82 -4.41
C GLU A 10 14.55 19.81 -4.64
N ARG A 11 14.60 20.59 -5.72
CA ARG A 11 13.50 21.51 -6.11
C ARG A 11 12.17 20.81 -6.33
N LYS A 12 12.19 19.53 -6.69
CA LYS A 12 11.01 18.69 -6.90
C LYS A 12 10.66 17.81 -5.70
N GLY A 13 11.40 17.90 -4.58
CA GLY A 13 11.19 17.06 -3.41
C GLY A 13 11.58 15.59 -3.65
N SER A 14 12.63 15.37 -4.42
CA SER A 14 13.20 14.05 -4.70
C SER A 14 14.70 14.05 -4.49
N LEU A 15 15.28 12.86 -4.43
CA LEU A 15 16.68 12.61 -4.19
C LEU A 15 17.25 11.84 -5.39
N CYS A 16 18.37 12.29 -5.91
CA CYS A 16 19.17 11.51 -6.85
C CYS A 16 20.14 10.65 -6.02
N LEU A 17 19.97 9.33 -6.09
CA LEU A 17 20.76 8.33 -5.35
C LEU A 17 22.05 7.96 -6.06
N SER A 18 22.12 8.18 -7.37
CA SER A 18 23.33 7.91 -8.14
C SER A 18 24.51 8.77 -7.66
N THR A 19 25.69 8.16 -7.66
CA THR A 19 26.98 8.78 -7.35
C THR A 19 27.72 9.24 -8.61
N GLU A 20 27.41 8.63 -9.75
CA GLU A 20 28.08 8.88 -11.03
C GLU A 20 27.10 9.41 -12.06
N TYR A 21 27.53 10.42 -12.82
CA TYR A 21 26.78 10.96 -13.95
C TYR A 21 27.68 10.90 -15.18
N ILE A 22 27.54 9.81 -15.92
CA ILE A 22 28.36 9.55 -17.11
C ILE A 22 27.76 10.32 -18.30
N ASN A 23 26.46 10.19 -18.54
CA ASN A 23 25.77 10.81 -19.68
C ASN A 23 24.28 11.06 -19.42
N ARG A 24 23.68 11.95 -20.22
CA ARG A 24 22.24 12.29 -20.11
C ARG A 24 21.28 11.14 -20.45
N TRP A 25 21.79 10.10 -21.09
CA TRP A 25 21.05 8.88 -21.45
C TRP A 25 21.26 7.76 -20.45
N ASP A 26 22.28 7.88 -19.60
CA ASP A 26 22.59 6.87 -18.61
C ASP A 26 21.47 6.84 -17.54
N PRO A 27 20.97 5.66 -17.17
CA PRO A 27 19.90 5.52 -16.20
C PRO A 27 20.43 5.81 -14.79
N LEU A 28 20.00 6.95 -14.23
CA LEU A 28 20.27 7.30 -12.84
C LEU A 28 19.20 6.72 -11.91
N GLU A 29 19.57 6.49 -10.66
CA GLU A 29 18.67 6.09 -9.60
C GLU A 29 18.10 7.32 -8.88
N TRP A 30 16.78 7.36 -8.79
CA TRP A 30 16.03 8.45 -8.17
C TRP A 30 15.13 7.91 -7.06
N GLN A 31 14.85 8.76 -6.08
CA GLN A 31 13.93 8.50 -4.99
C GLN A 31 13.00 9.70 -4.79
N CYS A 32 11.68 9.48 -4.75
CA CYS A 32 10.73 10.56 -4.48
C CYS A 32 10.54 10.73 -2.97
N LYS A 33 9.83 11.79 -2.57
CA LYS A 33 9.42 12.02 -1.18
C LYS A 33 8.79 10.81 -0.49
N GLU A 34 7.95 10.05 -1.21
CA GLU A 34 7.32 8.80 -0.74
C GLU A 34 8.27 7.60 -0.72
N SER A 35 9.59 7.82 -0.75
CA SER A 35 10.63 6.78 -0.72
C SER A 35 10.64 5.82 -1.92
N HIS A 36 9.79 6.00 -2.93
CA HIS A 36 9.80 5.16 -4.13
C HIS A 36 11.09 5.37 -4.92
N ARG A 37 11.80 4.27 -5.17
CA ARG A 37 12.99 4.26 -6.01
C ARG A 37 12.64 3.87 -7.44
N TRP A 38 13.22 4.54 -8.42
CA TRP A 38 13.13 4.16 -9.83
C TRP A 38 14.39 4.55 -10.60
N LYS A 39 14.60 3.87 -11.73
CA LYS A 39 15.68 4.18 -12.68
C LYS A 39 15.11 5.04 -13.81
N ALA A 40 15.74 6.19 -14.07
CA ALA A 40 15.36 7.07 -15.17
C ALA A 40 16.58 7.86 -15.66
N SER A 41 16.64 8.11 -16.97
CA SER A 41 17.67 8.97 -17.52
C SER A 41 17.43 10.42 -17.13
N ALA A 42 18.50 11.22 -17.03
CA ALA A 42 18.38 12.66 -16.79
C ALA A 42 17.54 13.35 -17.88
N LYS A 43 17.60 12.88 -19.13
CA LYS A 43 16.78 13.39 -20.24
C LYS A 43 15.28 13.20 -19.96
N ASP A 44 14.86 12.05 -19.48
CA ASP A 44 13.45 11.76 -19.21
C ASP A 44 12.92 12.57 -18.04
N ILE A 45 13.72 12.71 -16.98
CA ILE A 45 13.40 13.54 -15.81
C ILE A 45 13.24 15.01 -16.20
N LEU A 46 14.17 15.55 -17.00
CA LEU A 46 14.09 16.92 -17.52
C LEU A 46 12.89 17.12 -18.46
N LYS A 47 12.47 16.07 -19.18
CA LYS A 47 11.27 16.10 -20.04
C LYS A 47 9.97 16.11 -19.22
N GLY A 48 10.03 15.89 -17.91
CA GLY A 48 8.87 15.86 -17.01
C GLY A 48 8.37 14.45 -16.68
N THR A 49 9.11 13.40 -17.06
CA THR A 49 8.82 12.04 -16.58
C THR A 49 9.18 11.97 -15.09
N TRP A 50 8.29 11.40 -14.29
CA TRP A 50 8.50 11.28 -12.84
C TRP A 50 8.17 9.87 -12.33
N CYS A 51 8.24 9.70 -11.01
CA CYS A 51 7.85 8.48 -10.31
C CYS A 51 6.48 8.00 -10.80
N ARG A 52 6.45 6.89 -11.55
CA ARG A 52 5.20 6.31 -12.06
C ARG A 52 4.23 5.96 -10.94
N ARG A 53 4.73 5.47 -9.80
CA ARG A 53 3.89 5.20 -8.62
C ARG A 53 3.19 6.47 -8.14
N CYS A 54 3.90 7.58 -8.01
CA CYS A 54 3.27 8.85 -7.63
C CYS A 54 2.35 9.42 -8.73
N SER A 55 2.69 9.22 -10.01
CA SER A 55 1.88 9.71 -11.13
C SER A 55 0.57 8.94 -11.30
N THR A 56 0.57 7.63 -11.05
CA THR A 56 -0.63 6.79 -11.13
C THR A 56 -1.52 6.99 -9.90
N LEU A 57 -0.94 7.31 -8.74
CA LEU A 57 -1.65 7.59 -7.48
C LEU A 57 -2.20 9.03 -7.38
N GLY A 58 -2.48 9.69 -8.50
CA GLY A 58 -2.88 11.10 -8.60
C GLY A 58 -4.17 11.53 -7.85
N GLN A 59 -4.81 10.64 -7.09
CA GLN A 59 -5.82 10.97 -6.08
C GLN A 59 -5.69 9.94 -4.95
N LYS A 60 -5.48 10.40 -3.72
CA LYS A 60 -5.42 9.64 -2.45
C LYS A 60 -4.05 9.05 -2.14
N HIS A 61 -3.39 9.78 -1.24
CA HIS A 61 -2.32 9.33 -0.37
C HIS A 61 -2.69 7.99 0.30
N VAL A 62 -2.33 6.87 -0.32
CA VAL A 62 -2.26 5.57 0.37
C VAL A 62 -0.80 5.43 0.82
N PRO A 63 -0.50 5.46 2.12
CA PRO A 63 0.86 5.26 2.59
C PRO A 63 1.36 3.89 2.11
N CYS A 64 2.54 3.89 1.49
CA CYS A 64 3.21 2.69 0.95
C CYS A 64 3.84 1.85 2.08
N GLY A 65 3.00 1.32 2.95
CA GLY A 65 3.32 0.30 3.93
C GLY A 65 2.03 -0.42 4.30
N LEU A 66 1.96 -1.73 4.10
CA LEU A 66 0.84 -2.57 4.56
C LEU A 66 0.70 -2.64 6.09
N SER A 67 1.33 -1.73 6.85
CA SER A 67 1.36 -1.75 8.30
C SER A 67 0.20 -1.03 8.98
N GLU A 68 -0.65 -0.28 8.25
CA GLU A 68 -1.75 0.43 8.91
C GLU A 68 -3.06 0.43 8.13
N ALA A 69 -3.47 -0.76 7.67
CA ALA A 69 -4.86 -1.03 7.31
C ALA A 69 -5.67 -1.58 8.50
N LYS A 70 -5.47 -1.05 9.72
CA LYS A 70 -6.27 -1.45 10.89
C LYS A 70 -7.71 -0.88 10.87
N GLU A 71 -7.96 0.14 10.06
CA GLU A 71 -9.14 1.00 10.21
C GLU A 71 -10.03 1.08 8.94
N ILE A 72 -10.01 0.08 8.04
CA ILE A 72 -10.96 0.03 6.90
C ILE A 72 -12.18 -0.84 7.23
N ALA A 73 -12.04 -1.79 8.17
CA ALA A 73 -13.15 -2.65 8.62
C ALA A 73 -14.16 -1.94 9.53
N HIS A 74 -13.80 -0.81 10.15
CA HIS A 74 -14.73 -0.04 10.98
C HIS A 74 -15.72 0.80 10.16
N SER A 75 -15.67 0.73 8.83
CA SER A 75 -16.68 1.31 7.93
C SER A 75 -17.95 0.43 7.88
N ARG A 76 -18.60 0.35 9.03
CA ARG A 76 -20.06 0.51 9.24
C ARG A 76 -20.98 -0.39 8.40
N GLY A 77 -21.24 -1.61 8.89
CA GLY A 77 -22.50 -2.34 8.59
C GLY A 77 -22.60 -3.05 7.22
N VAL A 78 -21.57 -2.97 6.38
CA VAL A 78 -21.60 -3.68 5.09
C VAL A 78 -21.68 -5.19 5.30
N ILE A 79 -20.91 -5.74 6.25
CA ILE A 79 -20.89 -7.18 6.47
C ILE A 79 -22.21 -7.71 7.05
N THR A 80 -22.91 -6.92 7.88
CA THR A 80 -24.24 -7.28 8.39
C THR A 80 -25.33 -7.19 7.33
N ASN A 81 -25.18 -6.34 6.31
CA ASN A 81 -26.10 -6.32 5.16
C ASN A 81 -25.92 -7.53 4.25
N ILE A 82 -24.70 -8.08 4.15
CA ILE A 82 -24.39 -9.23 3.29
C ILE A 82 -24.69 -10.55 4.00
N LEU A 83 -24.26 -10.67 5.26
CA LEU A 83 -24.33 -11.93 6.01
C LEU A 83 -25.49 -11.99 7.00
N GLY A 84 -26.11 -10.87 7.33
CA GLY A 84 -27.11 -10.77 8.40
C GLY A 84 -26.49 -10.40 9.76
N PRO A 85 -27.33 -10.18 10.80
CA PRO A 85 -26.84 -9.95 12.15
C PRO A 85 -26.12 -11.20 12.66
N PRO A 86 -25.04 -11.06 13.45
CA PRO A 86 -24.38 -12.22 14.04
C PRO A 86 -25.32 -13.00 14.96
N SER A 87 -25.32 -14.33 14.84
CA SER A 87 -26.05 -15.22 15.74
C SER A 87 -25.62 -15.00 17.19
N SER A 88 -26.58 -14.95 18.11
CA SER A 88 -26.30 -14.90 19.56
C SER A 88 -25.83 -16.24 20.12
N ILE A 89 -25.94 -17.33 19.33
CA ILE A 89 -25.59 -18.68 19.71
C ILE A 89 -24.19 -18.99 19.18
N ARG A 90 -23.23 -19.27 20.09
CA ARG A 90 -21.85 -19.65 19.73
C ARG A 90 -21.65 -21.16 19.54
N ARG A 91 -22.69 -21.96 19.79
CA ARG A 91 -22.68 -23.44 19.65
C ARG A 91 -23.71 -23.88 18.60
N PRO A 92 -23.36 -23.78 17.32
CA PRO A 92 -24.25 -24.20 16.26
C PRO A 92 -24.59 -25.69 16.33
N ASP A 93 -25.82 -26.04 15.95
CA ASP A 93 -26.26 -27.44 15.86
C ASP A 93 -25.41 -28.29 14.91
N PHE A 94 -24.85 -27.70 13.85
CA PHE A 94 -24.02 -28.41 12.87
C PHE A 94 -22.65 -28.85 13.42
N LEU A 95 -22.22 -28.35 14.58
CA LEU A 95 -21.01 -28.82 15.28
C LEU A 95 -21.31 -29.83 16.40
N LYS A 96 -22.53 -30.36 16.45
CA LYS A 96 -22.88 -31.46 17.36
C LYS A 96 -22.37 -32.78 16.78
N ILE A 97 -21.46 -33.42 17.52
CA ILE A 97 -20.92 -34.75 17.20
C ILE A 97 -21.18 -35.70 18.37
N PRO A 98 -21.16 -37.04 18.17
CA PRO A 98 -21.43 -38.00 19.25
C PRO A 98 -20.56 -37.80 20.50
N GLU A 99 -19.30 -37.37 20.31
CA GLU A 99 -18.39 -37.11 21.41
C GLU A 99 -18.68 -35.79 22.14
N HIS A 100 -19.37 -34.85 21.49
CA HIS A 100 -19.72 -33.53 22.02
C HIS A 100 -21.21 -33.23 21.72
N PRO A 101 -22.15 -33.81 22.49
CA PRO A 101 -23.59 -33.69 22.23
C PRO A 101 -24.12 -32.26 22.40
N ARG A 102 -23.36 -31.39 23.10
CA ARG A 102 -23.68 -29.96 23.27
C ARG A 102 -23.07 -29.07 22.16
N GLY A 103 -22.31 -29.64 21.23
CA GLY A 103 -21.62 -28.92 20.16
C GLY A 103 -20.34 -28.22 20.61
N LEU A 104 -19.44 -27.97 19.65
CA LEU A 104 -18.24 -27.17 19.86
C LEU A 104 -18.58 -25.68 19.84
N GLU A 105 -17.88 -24.91 20.68
CA GLU A 105 -18.01 -23.46 20.76
C GLU A 105 -17.04 -22.77 19.81
N LEU A 106 -17.52 -21.76 19.08
CA LEU A 106 -16.70 -20.95 18.20
C LEU A 106 -16.19 -19.71 18.94
N ASP A 107 -14.88 -19.43 18.80
CA ASP A 107 -14.26 -18.20 19.31
C ASP A 107 -14.76 -16.93 18.63
N ILE A 108 -15.38 -17.08 17.46
CA ILE A 108 -15.96 -16.01 16.66
C ILE A 108 -17.48 -16.17 16.52
N TYR A 109 -18.18 -15.05 16.41
CA TYR A 109 -19.59 -15.04 16.02
C TYR A 109 -19.72 -15.38 14.52
N TYR A 110 -20.69 -16.23 14.18
CA TYR A 110 -21.04 -16.54 12.80
C TYR A 110 -22.44 -15.95 12.49
N PRO A 111 -22.72 -15.61 11.22
CA PRO A 111 -24.05 -15.16 10.82
C PRO A 111 -25.11 -16.24 11.03
#